data_AF-A0AAV0WSX4-F1
#
_entry.id   AF-A0AAV0WSX4-F1
#
_cell.length_a   1.000
_cell.length_b   1.000
_cell.length_c   1.000
_cell.angle_alpha   90.00
_cell.angle_beta   90.00
_cell.angle_gamma   90.00
#
_symmetry.space_group_name_H-M   'P 1'
#
loop_
_entity.id
_entity.type
_entity.pdbx_description
1 polymer ?
#
loop_
_entity_poly.entity_id
_entity_poly.type
_entity_poly.pdbx_seq_one_letter_code
_entity_poly.pdbx_strand_id
1 'polypeptide(L)'
;MAVVDANLSFIYIDVGSYGKESDSNIFKEISFGKKLYSNALNIPSPIRLPSSQGSPQPYVFVGDEAFALHSSHKSIKAVSTTRTQRRT
;
A
#
# COMPACT_ATOMS: atom_id res chain seq x y z
N MET A 1 1.04 -10.51 -7.51
CA MET A 1 0.77 -9.41 -6.55
C MET A 1 -0.57 -8.76 -6.87
N ALA A 2 -1.35 -8.31 -5.88
CA ALA A 2 -2.60 -7.60 -6.14
C ALA A 2 -2.74 -6.39 -5.21
N VAL A 3 -3.40 -5.34 -5.72
CA VAL A 3 -3.78 -4.16 -4.94
C VAL A 3 -5.30 -4.09 -4.95
N VAL A 4 -5.87 -3.86 -3.77
CA VAL A 4 -7.31 -3.86 -3.53
C VAL A 4 -7.67 -2.55 -2.85
N ASP A 5 -8.81 -1.97 -3.22
CA ASP A 5 -9.34 -0.79 -2.54
C ASP A 5 -10.04 -1.15 -1.21
N ALA A 6 -10.53 -0.13 -0.50
CA ALA A 6 -11.25 -0.32 0.76
C ALA A 6 -12.60 -1.07 0.59
N ASN A 7 -13.12 -1.17 -0.63
CA ASN A 7 -14.36 -1.87 -0.97
C ASN A 7 -14.09 -3.32 -1.42
N LEU A 8 -12.89 -3.85 -1.18
CA LEU A 8 -12.49 -5.19 -1.58
C LEU A 8 -12.49 -5.40 -3.10
N SER A 9 -12.37 -4.33 -3.88
CA SER A 9 -12.30 -4.38 -5.35
C SER A 9 -10.85 -4.38 -5.82
N PHE A 10 -10.49 -5.32 -6.69
CA PHE A 10 -9.16 -5.37 -7.30
C PHE A 10 -8.97 -4.17 -8.23
N ILE A 11 -8.01 -3.30 -7.89
CA ILE A 11 -7.65 -2.13 -8.71
C ILE A 11 -6.39 -2.39 -9.55
N TYR A 12 -5.59 -3.38 -9.16
CA TYR A 12 -4.41 -3.79 -9.91
C TYR A 12 -4.09 -5.26 -9.60
N ILE A 13 -3.79 -6.03 -10.63
CA ILE A 13 -3.31 -7.41 -10.50
C ILE A 13 -2.07 -7.54 -11.37
N ASP A 14 -1.01 -8.03 -10.77
CA ASP A 14 0.20 -8.46 -11.46
C ASP A 14 0.33 -9.97 -11.29
N VAL A 15 0.22 -10.69 -12.40
CA VAL A 15 0.44 -12.12 -12.46
C VAL A 15 1.92 -12.32 -12.70
N GLY A 16 2.67 -12.54 -11.63
CA GLY A 16 4.13 -12.60 -11.65
C GLY A 16 4.68 -13.70 -12.56
N SER A 17 5.95 -13.55 -12.94
CA SER A 17 6.73 -14.57 -13.61
C SER A 17 7.28 -15.60 -12.61
N TYR A 18 7.50 -16.83 -13.07
CA TYR A 18 8.00 -17.94 -12.24
C TYR A 18 9.42 -17.65 -11.72
N GLY A 19 9.59 -17.42 -10.41
CA GLY A 19 10.89 -17.13 -9.81
C GLY A 19 10.84 -16.83 -8.30
N LYS A 20 11.96 -17.04 -7.60
CA LYS A 20 12.15 -16.83 -6.15
C LYS A 20 12.42 -15.35 -5.77
N GLU A 21 11.85 -14.40 -6.50
CA GLU A 21 12.03 -12.99 -6.15
C GLU A 21 11.16 -12.62 -4.94
N SER A 22 11.70 -11.81 -4.03
CA SER A 22 10.94 -11.39 -2.85
C SER A 22 9.81 -10.44 -3.24
N ASP A 23 8.70 -10.48 -2.51
CA ASP A 23 7.52 -9.64 -2.77
C ASP A 23 7.87 -8.14 -2.82
N SER A 24 8.82 -7.71 -2.00
CA SER A 24 9.33 -6.33 -1.96
C SER A 24 10.05 -5.92 -3.24
N ASN A 25 10.82 -6.83 -3.84
CA ASN A 25 11.58 -6.57 -5.05
C ASN A 25 10.65 -6.56 -6.27
N ILE A 26 9.72 -7.52 -6.32
CA ILE A 26 8.65 -7.56 -7.33
C ILE A 26 7.84 -6.27 -7.29
N PHE A 27 7.45 -5.79 -6.10
CA PHE A 27 6.68 -4.55 -5.96
C PHE A 27 7.39 -3.33 -6.56
N LYS A 28 8.71 -3.21 -6.38
CA LYS A 28 9.49 -2.10 -6.96
C LYS A 28 9.58 -2.17 -8.48
N GLU A 29 9.57 -3.38 -9.04
CA GLU A 29 9.73 -3.60 -10.48
C GLU A 29 8.45 -3.48 -11.28
N ILE A 30 7.30 -3.81 -10.69
CA ILE A 30 6.02 -3.73 -11.38
C ILE A 30 5.60 -2.28 -11.66
N SER A 31 4.75 -2.12 -12.67
CA SER A 31 4.28 -0.81 -13.14
C SER A 31 3.60 0.00 -12.03
N PHE A 32 2.88 -0.67 -11.12
CA PHE A 32 2.20 -0.02 -10.00
C PHE A 32 3.20 0.61 -9.01
N GLY A 33 4.18 -0.16 -8.53
CA GLY A 33 5.18 0.36 -7.58
C GLY A 33 6.03 1.47 -8.20
N LYS A 34 6.44 1.33 -9.48
CA LYS A 34 7.13 2.41 -10.21
C LYS A 34 6.33 3.70 -10.24
N LYS A 35 5.02 3.63 -10.52
CA LYS A 35 4.12 4.80 -10.49
C LYS A 35 3.88 5.34 -9.08
N LEU A 36 3.86 4.48 -8.08
CA LEU A 36 3.74 4.91 -6.68
C LEU A 36 4.96 5.71 -6.25
N TYR A 37 6.17 5.20 -6.51
CA TYR A 37 7.42 5.86 -6.16
C TYR A 37 7.68 7.13 -6.97
N SER A 38 7.22 7.20 -8.23
CA SER A 38 7.32 8.40 -9.07
C SER A 38 6.18 9.41 -8.88
N ASN A 39 5.27 9.20 -7.91
CA ASN A 39 4.11 10.06 -7.67
C ASN A 39 3.12 10.17 -8.86
N ALA A 40 3.13 9.19 -9.77
CA ALA A 40 2.31 9.17 -10.99
C ALA A 40 0.93 8.49 -10.81
N LEU A 41 0.58 8.03 -9.60
CA LEU A 41 -0.73 7.40 -9.32
C LEU A 41 -1.89 8.39 -9.10
N ASN A 42 -1.68 9.70 -9.27
CA ASN A 42 -2.70 10.75 -9.11
C ASN A 42 -3.53 10.61 -7.82
N ILE A 43 -2.88 10.23 -6.71
CA ILE A 43 -3.53 10.08 -5.41
C ILE A 43 -4.10 11.44 -4.98
N PRO A 44 -5.37 11.52 -4.55
CA PRO A 44 -5.98 12.76 -4.08
C PRO A 44 -5.17 13.40 -2.95
N SER A 45 -5.31 14.72 -2.80
CA SER A 45 -4.75 15.42 -1.65
C SER A 45 -5.36 14.90 -0.34
N PRO A 46 -4.65 14.99 0.79
CA PRO A 46 -5.17 14.60 2.10
C PRO A 46 -6.55 15.21 2.38
N ILE A 47 -7.47 14.40 2.92
CA ILE A 47 -8.85 14.80 3.23
C ILE A 47 -9.11 14.63 4.72
N ARG A 48 -9.96 15.49 5.29
CA ARG A 48 -10.40 15.34 6.68
C ARG A 48 -11.34 14.14 6.81
N LEU A 49 -11.09 13.32 7.82
CA LEU A 49 -11.97 12.19 8.12
C LEU A 49 -13.36 12.71 8.53
N PRO A 50 -14.45 11.98 8.17
CA PRO A 50 -15.79 12.31 8.65
C PRO A 50 -15.75 12.34 10.18
N SER A 51 -16.31 13.39 10.79
CA SER A 51 -16.32 13.64 12.26
C SER A 51 -14.99 14.05 12.93
N SER A 52 -13.91 14.28 12.17
CA SER A 52 -12.65 14.78 12.72
C SER A 52 -12.50 16.30 12.56
N GLN A 53 -12.30 17.01 13.68
CA GLN A 53 -11.85 18.41 13.69
C GLN A 53 -10.32 18.56 13.48
N GLY A 54 -9.59 17.44 13.35
CA GLY A 54 -8.15 17.39 13.19
C GLY A 54 -7.63 17.71 11.78
N SER A 55 -6.31 17.57 11.60
CA SER A 55 -5.63 17.83 10.33
C SER A 55 -6.04 16.84 9.23
N PRO A 56 -6.03 17.26 7.95
CA PRO A 56 -6.28 16.37 6.81
C PRO A 56 -5.36 15.13 6.84
N GLN A 57 -5.93 13.95 6.61
CA GLN A 57 -5.19 12.69 6.64
C GLN A 57 -4.87 12.24 5.21
N PRO A 58 -3.63 11.78 4.96
CA PRO A 58 -3.23 11.28 3.65
C PRO A 58 -3.88 9.92 3.36
N TYR A 59 -3.97 9.59 2.08
CA TYR A 59 -4.30 8.24 1.63
C TYR A 59 -3.08 7.34 1.74
N VAL A 60 -3.26 6.18 2.37
CA VAL A 60 -2.18 5.22 2.64
C VAL A 60 -2.45 3.90 1.91
N PHE A 61 -1.40 3.26 1.40
CA PHE A 61 -1.43 1.83 1.06
C PHE A 61 -0.94 1.03 2.26
N VAL A 62 -1.67 -0.03 2.60
CA VAL A 62 -1.30 -0.95 3.68
C VAL A 62 -0.85 -2.26 3.05
N GLY A 63 0.35 -2.71 3.41
CA GLY A 63 0.92 -3.98 2.97
C GLY A 63 1.55 -4.73 4.14
N ASP A 64 2.11 -5.91 3.87
CA ASP A 64 2.84 -6.68 4.87
C ASP A 64 4.22 -6.06 5.20
N GLU A 65 4.85 -6.56 6.27
CA GLU A 65 6.14 -6.11 6.79
C GLU A 65 7.30 -6.18 5.79
N ALA A 66 7.21 -7.04 4.77
CA ALA A 66 8.16 -7.13 3.68
C ALA A 66 8.28 -5.82 2.87
N PHE A 67 7.28 -4.92 2.93
CA PHE A 67 7.33 -3.64 2.22
C PHE A 67 7.93 -2.52 3.07
N ALA A 68 9.05 -1.96 2.61
CA ALA A 68 9.69 -0.83 3.28
C ALA A 68 8.78 0.41 3.27
N LEU A 69 8.72 1.12 4.41
CA LEU A 69 8.02 2.40 4.52
C LEU A 69 8.65 3.43 3.58
N HIS A 70 7.82 4.07 2.75
CA HIS A 70 8.26 5.12 1.85
C HIS A 70 7.50 6.42 2.10
N SER A 71 8.25 7.47 2.42
CA SER A 71 7.72 8.81 2.71
C SER A 71 7.79 9.69 1.47
N SER A 72 6.97 9.42 0.45
CA SER A 72 6.59 10.48 -0.49
C SER A 72 5.55 11.38 0.19
N HIS A 73 5.51 12.67 -0.13
CA HIS A 73 4.69 13.73 0.50
C HIS A 73 3.15 13.52 0.50
N LYS A 74 2.68 12.30 0.26
CA LYS A 74 1.32 11.79 0.46
C LYS A 74 1.50 10.45 1.18
N SER A 75 1.53 10.51 2.51
CA SER A 75 2.10 9.46 3.37
C SER A 75 1.53 8.08 3.08
N ILE A 76 2.42 7.10 2.91
CA ILE A 76 2.12 5.66 2.99
C ILE A 76 2.37 5.24 4.44
N LYS A 77 1.35 4.70 5.11
CA LYS A 77 1.48 4.13 6.45
C LYS A 77 1.13 2.65 6.35
N ALA A 78 2.15 1.80 6.26
CA ALA A 78 1.97 0.37 6.47
C ALA A 78 1.64 0.17 7.96
N VAL A 79 0.45 -0.32 8.27
CA VAL A 79 0.04 -0.69 9.63
C VAL A 79 -0.17 -2.20 9.65
N SER A 80 0.74 -2.91 10.32
CA SER A 80 0.57 -4.32 10.67
C SER A 80 -0.44 -4.44 11.82
N THR A 81 -1.47 -5.27 11.64
CA THR A 81 -2.23 -5.81 12.77
C THR A 81 -1.76 -7.24 13.00
N THR A 82 -0.88 -7.43 13.97
CA THR A 82 -0.48 -8.76 14.43
C THR A 82 -1.69 -9.44 15.05
N ARG A 83 -2.34 -10.37 14.34
CA ARG A 83 -3.20 -11.36 14.99
C ARG A 83 -2.29 -12.46 15.51
N THR A 84 -1.91 -12.36 16.79
CA THR A 84 -1.29 -13.45 17.54
C THR A 84 -2.16 -14.70 17.42
N GLN A 85 -1.77 -15.64 16.56
CA GLN A 85 -2.30 -16.99 16.63
C GLN A 85 -1.67 -17.66 17.85
N ARG A 86 -2.40 -17.62 18.98
CA ARG A 86 -2.12 -18.53 20.08
C ARG A 86 -2.44 -19.94 19.58
N ARG A 87 -1.38 -20.74 19.40
CA ARG A 87 -1.49 -22.19 19.29
C ARG A 87 -2.07 -22.73 20.60
N THR A 88 -3.22 -23.39 20.50
CA THR A 88 -3.62 -24.54 21.33
C THR A 88 -4.42 -25.47 20.46
#